data_AF-A0A922NUL3-F1
#
_entry.id   AF-A0A922NUL3-F1
#
_cell.length_a   1.000
_cell.length_b   1.000
_cell.length_c   1.000
_cell.angle_alpha   90.00
_cell.angle_beta   90.00
_cell.angle_gamma   90.00
#
_symmetry.space_group_name_H-M   'P 1'
#
loop_
_entity.id
_entity.type
_entity.pdbx_description
1 polymer ?
#
loop_
_entity_poly.entity_id
_entity_poly.type
_entity_poly.pdbx_seq_one_letter_code
_entity_poly.pdbx_strand_id
1 'polypeptide(L)'
;MKQEIINRQYREKNSRNHVVLFQPQIPQNTGNIARTCAATNTPLHIIRPMGFPIDDRKMKRAGLDYWDKLDIRFYDHLDEFLAQCDGSLHVISKFADQVYSDKDYNDRQSHYFLFGREDTGLPEPFMRQYADRALRIPMNDEHVRSLNVSNAVCMIVYEALRQQAFKGLELSHTYEHDKLKS
;
A
#
# COMPACT_ATOMS: atom_id res chain seq x y z
N MET A 1 22.43 -6.53 -5.18
CA MET A 1 21.56 -5.67 -4.34
C MET A 1 20.41 -5.01 -5.11
N LYS A 2 20.63 -4.03 -6.02
CA LYS A 2 19.54 -3.49 -6.89
C LYS A 2 18.83 -4.58 -7.68
N GLN A 3 19.61 -5.44 -8.34
CA GLN A 3 19.09 -6.58 -9.11
C GLN A 3 18.50 -7.67 -8.21
N GLU A 4 18.97 -7.83 -6.97
CA GLU A 4 18.48 -8.88 -6.04
C GLU A 4 17.12 -8.53 -5.45
N ILE A 5 16.85 -7.26 -5.15
CA ILE A 5 15.50 -6.82 -4.72
C ILE A 5 14.51 -6.97 -5.88
N ILE A 6 14.93 -6.63 -7.10
CA ILE A 6 14.11 -6.77 -8.31
C ILE A 6 13.87 -8.25 -8.66
N ASN A 7 14.87 -9.12 -8.44
CA ASN A 7 14.81 -10.54 -8.79
C ASN A 7 14.31 -11.45 -7.64
N ARG A 8 13.87 -10.88 -6.51
CA ARG A 8 13.38 -11.67 -5.37
C ARG A 8 12.04 -12.36 -5.69
N GLN A 9 11.92 -13.60 -5.24
CA GLN A 9 10.83 -14.51 -5.59
C GLN A 9 9.79 -14.70 -4.48
N TYR A 10 9.91 -14.03 -3.33
CA TYR A 10 8.87 -14.13 -2.30
C TYR A 10 7.55 -13.60 -2.85
N ARG A 11 6.54 -14.46 -2.87
CA ARG A 11 5.20 -14.16 -3.32
C ARG A 11 4.24 -14.54 -2.22
N GLU A 12 3.53 -13.56 -1.70
CA GLU A 12 2.47 -13.81 -0.73
C GLU A 12 1.25 -14.33 -1.48
N LYS A 13 0.79 -15.53 -1.12
CA LYS A 13 -0.30 -16.23 -1.84
C LYS A 13 -1.64 -16.11 -1.14
N ASN A 14 -1.64 -15.76 0.15
CA ASN A 14 -2.84 -15.80 0.98
C ASN A 14 -3.44 -14.42 1.21
N SER A 15 -2.72 -13.36 0.85
CA SER A 15 -3.23 -12.00 0.97
C SER A 15 -4.19 -11.67 -0.15
N ARG A 16 -5.25 -10.97 0.23
CA ARG A 16 -6.24 -10.40 -0.69
C ARG A 16 -6.05 -8.89 -0.85
N ASN A 17 -5.18 -8.27 -0.07
CA ASN A 17 -5.04 -6.81 -0.05
C ASN A 17 -3.68 -6.45 -0.63
N HIS A 18 -3.69 -5.63 -1.68
CA HIS A 18 -2.51 -5.20 -2.42
C HIS A 18 -2.39 -3.68 -2.34
N VAL A 19 -1.19 -3.18 -2.08
CA VAL A 19 -0.89 -1.74 -2.12
C VAL A 19 -0.14 -1.45 -3.40
N VAL A 20 -0.57 -0.41 -4.12
CA VAL A 20 0.05 0.01 -5.39
C VAL A 20 0.43 1.48 -5.29
N LEU A 21 1.71 1.77 -5.51
CA LEU A 21 2.26 3.13 -5.46
C LEU A 21 2.63 3.59 -6.87
N PHE A 22 1.98 4.64 -7.35
CA PHE A 22 2.33 5.29 -8.60
C PHE A 22 3.44 6.32 -8.37
N GLN A 23 4.64 6.02 -8.90
CA GLN A 23 5.79 6.91 -8.94
C GLN A 23 6.12 7.58 -7.58
N PRO A 24 6.28 6.82 -6.48
CA PRO A 24 6.46 7.44 -5.16
C PRO A 24 7.73 8.32 -5.13
N GLN A 25 7.62 9.50 -4.53
CA GLN A 25 8.68 10.52 -4.56
C GLN A 25 9.45 10.62 -3.24
N ILE A 26 8.87 10.19 -2.11
CA ILE A 26 9.49 10.34 -0.79
C ILE A 26 9.93 8.97 -0.24
N PRO A 27 11.23 8.75 -0.01
CA PRO A 27 11.75 7.45 0.43
C PRO A 27 11.24 7.04 1.81
N GLN A 28 11.05 7.99 2.72
CA GLN A 28 10.52 7.72 4.07
C GLN A 28 9.10 7.17 4.04
N ASN A 29 8.24 7.71 3.17
CA ASN A 29 6.87 7.21 3.01
C ASN A 29 6.88 5.78 2.48
N THR A 30 7.69 5.51 1.45
CA THR A 30 7.82 4.16 0.89
C THR A 30 8.37 3.18 1.92
N GLY A 31 9.31 3.62 2.77
CA GLY A 31 9.79 2.85 3.91
C GLY A 31 8.67 2.47 4.87
N ASN A 32 7.92 3.45 5.36
CA ASN A 32 6.79 3.21 6.27
C ASN A 32 5.72 2.31 5.65
N ILE A 33 5.39 2.51 4.37
CA ILE A 33 4.43 1.68 3.63
C ILE A 33 4.91 0.24 3.54
N ALA A 34 6.18 0.03 3.20
CA ALA A 34 6.75 -1.30 3.12
C ALA A 34 6.74 -2.00 4.49
N ARG A 35 6.90 -1.27 5.61
CA ARG A 35 6.72 -1.83 6.97
C ARG A 35 5.29 -2.28 7.18
N THR A 36 4.30 -1.45 6.87
CA THR A 36 2.88 -1.83 6.94
C THR A 36 2.64 -3.07 6.09
N CYS A 37 3.15 -3.12 4.87
CA CYS A 37 2.98 -4.24 3.97
C CYS A 37 3.57 -5.54 4.52
N ALA A 38 4.80 -5.50 5.05
CA ALA A 38 5.43 -6.65 5.68
C ALA A 38 4.69 -7.12 6.96
N ALA A 39 4.18 -6.18 7.76
CA ALA A 39 3.43 -6.50 8.99
C ALA A 39 2.03 -7.08 8.72
N THR A 40 1.50 -6.88 7.52
CA THR A 40 0.13 -7.24 7.13
C THR A 40 0.07 -8.33 6.06
N ASN A 41 1.22 -8.89 5.67
CA ASN A 41 1.34 -9.77 4.51
C ASN A 41 0.73 -9.13 3.24
N THR A 42 0.79 -7.82 3.07
CA THR A 42 0.22 -7.13 1.89
C THR A 42 1.28 -7.02 0.79
N PRO A 43 1.05 -7.52 -0.43
CA PRO A 43 1.97 -7.27 -1.54
C PRO A 43 2.07 -5.79 -1.88
N LEU A 44 3.29 -5.33 -2.13
CA LEU A 44 3.60 -3.96 -2.51
C LEU A 44 3.95 -3.90 -4.01
N HIS A 45 3.20 -3.11 -4.76
CA HIS A 45 3.41 -2.86 -6.18
C HIS A 45 3.93 -1.43 -6.34
N ILE A 46 5.02 -1.24 -7.08
CA ILE A 46 5.60 0.08 -7.35
C ILE A 46 5.67 0.31 -8.85
N ILE A 47 5.00 1.37 -9.32
CA ILE A 47 5.08 1.82 -10.70
C ILE A 47 6.14 2.93 -10.79
N ARG A 48 7.09 2.77 -11.71
CA ARG A 48 8.25 3.65 -11.91
C ARG A 48 7.91 4.90 -12.74
N PRO A 49 8.82 5.91 -12.77
CA PRO A 49 10.02 6.06 -11.94
C PRO A 49 9.71 6.49 -10.50
N MET A 50 10.49 5.98 -9.56
CA MET A 50 10.53 6.52 -8.20
C MET A 50 11.36 7.80 -8.18
N GLY A 51 10.99 8.75 -7.33
CA GLY A 51 11.75 10.01 -7.14
C GLY A 51 13.07 9.85 -6.38
N PHE A 52 13.42 8.63 -5.97
CA PHE A 52 14.62 8.33 -5.21
C PHE A 52 15.24 7.01 -5.67
N PRO A 53 16.58 6.85 -5.53
CA PRO A 53 17.24 5.60 -5.85
C PRO A 53 16.89 4.51 -4.81
N ILE A 54 16.67 3.29 -5.28
CA ILE A 54 16.78 2.08 -4.45
C ILE A 54 18.26 1.93 -4.08
N ASP A 55 18.65 2.44 -2.92
CA ASP A 55 19.95 2.20 -2.29
C ASP A 55 19.69 1.52 -0.95
N ASP A 56 20.11 0.26 -0.85
CA ASP A 56 19.94 -0.59 0.34
C ASP A 56 20.42 0.08 1.63
N ARG A 57 21.45 0.94 1.60
CA ARG A 57 21.88 1.68 2.81
C ARG A 57 20.90 2.77 3.23
N LYS A 58 20.36 3.53 2.27
CA LYS A 58 19.33 4.55 2.56
C LYS A 58 18.01 3.89 2.93
N MET A 59 17.74 2.73 2.36
CA MET A 59 16.56 1.94 2.66
C MET A 59 16.62 1.32 4.06
N LYS A 60 17.72 0.66 4.43
CA LYS A 60 17.96 0.22 5.82
C LYS A 60 17.82 1.35 6.83
N ARG A 61 18.34 2.55 6.52
CA ARG A 61 18.16 3.75 7.36
C ARG A 61 16.71 4.27 7.42
N ALA A 62 15.90 4.04 6.40
CA ALA A 62 14.46 4.31 6.43
C ALA A 62 13.66 3.20 7.16
N GLY A 63 14.35 2.31 7.88
CA GLY A 63 13.75 1.26 8.70
C GLY A 63 13.28 0.05 7.92
N LEU A 64 13.88 -0.22 6.75
CA LEU A 64 13.49 -1.27 5.81
C LEU A 64 14.25 -2.60 6.01
N ASP A 65 14.25 -3.15 7.21
CA ASP A 65 14.93 -4.43 7.51
C ASP A 65 14.11 -5.67 7.06
N TYR A 66 12.91 -5.50 6.51
CA TYR A 66 11.94 -6.55 6.17
C TYR A 66 11.77 -6.79 4.66
N TRP A 67 12.64 -6.25 3.82
CA TRP A 67 12.59 -6.47 2.35
C TRP A 67 12.65 -7.94 1.93
N ASP A 68 13.20 -8.81 2.79
CA ASP A 68 13.26 -10.27 2.59
C ASP A 68 11.91 -10.95 2.81
N LYS A 69 11.01 -10.30 3.55
CA LYS A 69 9.67 -10.79 3.90
C LYS A 69 8.56 -10.09 3.12
N LEU A 70 8.92 -9.15 2.23
CA LEU A 70 7.98 -8.35 1.47
C LEU A 70 7.84 -8.88 0.04
N ASP A 71 6.61 -9.21 -0.38
CA ASP A 71 6.29 -9.43 -1.79
C ASP A 71 6.25 -8.07 -2.49
N ILE A 72 7.36 -7.70 -3.14
CA ILE A 72 7.42 -6.49 -3.96
C ILE A 72 7.40 -6.79 -5.45
N ARG A 73 6.69 -5.94 -6.19
CA ARG A 73 6.59 -5.96 -7.65
C ARG A 73 6.85 -4.59 -8.23
N PHE A 74 7.53 -4.53 -9.36
CA PHE A 74 7.83 -3.30 -10.07
C PHE A 74 7.23 -3.31 -11.46
N TYR A 75 6.78 -2.16 -11.91
CA TYR A 75 6.19 -1.92 -13.23
C TYR A 75 6.76 -0.62 -13.78
N ASP A 76 6.91 -0.52 -15.10
CA ASP A 76 7.43 0.68 -15.76
C ASP A 76 6.31 1.69 -16.07
N HIS A 77 5.06 1.24 -16.22
CA HIS A 77 3.91 2.12 -16.45
C HIS A 77 2.60 1.54 -15.89
N LEU A 78 1.56 2.39 -15.79
CA LEU A 78 0.25 2.02 -15.25
C LEU A 78 -0.39 0.86 -16.02
N ASP A 79 -0.32 0.86 -17.35
CA ASP A 79 -0.96 -0.19 -18.17
C ASP A 79 -0.34 -1.58 -17.92
N GLU A 80 0.97 -1.63 -17.65
CA GLU A 80 1.65 -2.89 -17.30
C GLU A 80 1.14 -3.44 -15.97
N PHE A 81 0.96 -2.57 -14.98
CA PHE A 81 0.34 -2.94 -13.71
C PHE A 81 -1.11 -3.40 -13.90
N LEU A 82 -1.91 -2.65 -14.67
CA LEU A 82 -3.31 -2.96 -14.92
C LEU A 82 -3.49 -4.32 -15.59
N ALA A 83 -2.59 -4.69 -16.51
CA ALA A 83 -2.59 -6.01 -17.15
C ALA A 83 -2.34 -7.17 -16.17
N GLN A 84 -1.77 -6.88 -14.99
CA GLN A 84 -1.51 -7.86 -13.92
C GLN A 84 -2.48 -7.72 -12.74
N CYS A 85 -3.42 -6.78 -12.80
CA CYS A 85 -4.40 -6.51 -11.75
C CYS A 85 -5.56 -7.51 -11.88
N ASP A 86 -5.52 -8.58 -11.10
CA ASP A 86 -6.55 -9.63 -11.09
C ASP A 86 -7.44 -9.48 -9.85
N GLY A 87 -8.33 -8.48 -9.88
CA GLY A 87 -9.23 -8.17 -8.78
C GLY A 87 -9.84 -6.76 -8.87
N SER A 88 -10.41 -6.33 -7.75
CA SER A 88 -11.01 -5.01 -7.61
C SER A 88 -9.94 -3.92 -7.46
N LEU A 89 -9.86 -3.02 -8.43
CA LEU A 89 -9.03 -1.81 -8.35
C LEU A 89 -9.79 -0.72 -7.58
N HIS A 90 -9.14 -0.13 -6.58
CA HIS A 90 -9.63 1.02 -5.81
C HIS A 90 -8.64 2.18 -5.96
N VAL A 91 -9.13 3.30 -6.50
CA VAL A 91 -8.29 4.49 -6.74
C VAL A 91 -8.39 5.43 -5.54
N ILE A 92 -7.32 5.61 -4.78
CA ILE A 92 -7.37 6.41 -3.55
C ILE A 92 -7.14 7.88 -3.88
N SER A 93 -8.16 8.71 -3.64
CA SER A 93 -8.12 10.13 -3.95
C SER A 93 -9.06 10.93 -3.07
N LYS A 94 -8.63 12.14 -2.70
CA LYS A 94 -9.48 13.10 -1.99
C LYS A 94 -10.65 13.64 -2.82
N PHE A 95 -10.59 13.48 -4.13
CA PHE A 95 -11.64 13.93 -5.05
C PHE A 95 -12.76 12.90 -5.25
N ALA A 96 -12.66 11.74 -4.61
CA ALA A 96 -13.67 10.70 -4.72
C ALA A 96 -14.90 11.00 -3.84
N ASP A 97 -16.07 10.52 -4.25
CA ASP A 97 -17.32 10.69 -3.50
C ASP A 97 -17.63 9.51 -2.57
N GLN A 98 -17.01 8.34 -2.81
CA GLN A 98 -17.23 7.13 -2.02
C GLN A 98 -16.25 7.06 -0.86
N VAL A 99 -16.75 6.82 0.36
CA VAL A 99 -15.91 6.70 1.56
C VAL A 99 -15.27 5.32 1.61
N TYR A 100 -13.96 5.27 1.87
CA TYR A 100 -13.19 4.01 1.88
C TYR A 100 -13.72 2.95 2.85
N SER A 101 -14.31 3.35 3.98
CA SER A 101 -14.82 2.44 5.00
C SER A 101 -16.20 1.86 4.69
N ASP A 102 -16.93 2.44 3.73
CA ASP A 102 -18.26 1.98 3.33
C ASP A 102 -18.18 0.85 2.29
N LYS A 103 -17.00 0.64 1.71
CA LYS A 103 -16.74 -0.44 0.76
C LYS A 103 -16.62 -1.77 1.50
N ASP A 104 -17.29 -2.79 0.96
CA ASP A 104 -17.11 -4.18 1.41
C ASP A 104 -15.84 -4.79 0.80
N TYR A 105 -14.90 -5.15 1.67
CA TYR A 105 -13.64 -5.82 1.34
C TYR A 105 -13.64 -7.31 1.74
N ASN A 106 -14.76 -7.85 2.20
CA ASN A 106 -14.89 -9.25 2.58
C ASN A 106 -15.64 -10.09 1.52
N ASP A 107 -15.45 -9.75 0.24
CA ASP A 107 -16.11 -10.37 -0.91
C ASP A 107 -15.31 -11.53 -1.55
N ARG A 108 -14.19 -11.93 -0.92
CA ARG A 108 -13.24 -12.96 -1.36
C ARG A 108 -12.42 -12.61 -2.62
N GLN A 109 -12.55 -11.41 -3.16
CA GLN A 109 -11.70 -10.94 -4.25
C GLN A 109 -10.37 -10.41 -3.72
N SER A 110 -9.41 -10.22 -4.63
CA SER A 110 -8.24 -9.39 -4.38
C SER A 110 -8.62 -7.91 -4.53
N HIS A 111 -8.10 -7.06 -3.66
CA HIS A 111 -8.30 -5.62 -3.64
C HIS A 111 -6.97 -4.91 -3.83
N TYR A 112 -6.90 -4.06 -4.86
CA TYR A 112 -5.72 -3.28 -5.22
C TYR A 112 -5.97 -1.82 -4.89
N PHE A 113 -5.30 -1.32 -3.86
CA PHE A 113 -5.40 0.06 -3.43
C PHE A 113 -4.30 0.88 -4.12
N LEU A 114 -4.69 1.67 -5.12
CA LEU A 114 -3.78 2.48 -5.92
C LEU A 114 -3.67 3.89 -5.37
N PHE A 115 -2.46 4.25 -4.96
CA PHE A 115 -2.10 5.56 -4.43
C PHE A 115 -1.25 6.32 -5.44
N GLY A 116 -1.58 7.60 -5.64
CA GLY A 116 -0.83 8.52 -6.46
C GLY A 116 0.45 9.04 -5.79
N ARG A 117 1.17 9.89 -6.53
CA ARG A 117 2.31 10.64 -6.02
C ARG A 117 1.89 11.57 -4.88
N GLU A 118 2.80 11.84 -3.95
CA GLU A 118 2.52 12.72 -2.81
C GLU A 118 2.24 14.18 -3.21
N ASP A 119 2.80 14.63 -4.34
CA ASP A 119 2.72 16.02 -4.82
C ASP A 119 1.53 16.26 -5.75
N THR A 120 1.26 15.32 -6.65
CA THR A 120 0.40 15.50 -7.82
C THR A 120 -0.69 14.44 -7.93
N GLY A 121 -0.64 13.37 -7.14
CA GLY A 121 -1.58 12.25 -7.23
C GLY A 121 -1.35 11.38 -8.47
N LEU A 122 -2.45 10.85 -9.02
CA LEU A 122 -2.46 10.08 -10.27
C LEU A 122 -2.74 11.02 -11.46
N PRO A 123 -2.38 10.63 -12.70
CA PRO A 123 -2.69 11.41 -13.89
C PRO A 123 -4.20 11.70 -13.99
N GLU A 124 -4.56 12.94 -14.32
CA GLU A 124 -5.97 13.34 -14.40
C GLU A 124 -6.81 12.49 -15.37
N PRO A 125 -6.34 12.13 -16.58
CA PRO A 125 -7.10 11.25 -17.47
C PRO A 125 -7.40 9.89 -16.83
N PHE A 126 -6.44 9.33 -16.09
CA PHE A 126 -6.60 8.08 -15.36
C PHE A 126 -7.65 8.23 -14.25
N MET A 127 -7.56 9.30 -13.46
CA MET A 127 -8.54 9.61 -12.41
C MET A 127 -9.97 9.72 -12.96
N ARG A 128 -10.15 10.37 -14.12
CA ARG A 128 -11.45 10.49 -14.77
C ARG A 128 -11.96 9.15 -15.30
N GLN A 129 -11.08 8.34 -15.88
CA GLN A 129 -11.43 7.03 -16.41
C GLN A 129 -11.89 6.05 -15.32
N TYR A 130 -11.32 6.14 -14.12
CA TYR A 130 -11.59 5.23 -13.00
C TYR A 130 -12.32 5.91 -11.83
N ALA A 131 -13.09 6.97 -12.11
CA ALA A 131 -13.78 7.76 -11.09
C ALA A 131 -14.82 6.94 -10.30
N ASP A 132 -15.46 5.97 -10.94
CA ASP A 132 -16.42 5.02 -10.35
C ASP A 132 -15.79 4.09 -9.30
N ARG A 133 -14.47 3.90 -9.39
CA ARG A 133 -13.65 3.08 -8.50
C ARG A 133 -12.89 3.89 -7.46
N ALA A 134 -13.08 5.20 -7.45
CA ALA A 134 -12.33 6.08 -6.59
C ALA A 134 -12.91 6.06 -5.17
N LEU A 135 -12.03 6.00 -4.16
CA LEU A 135 -12.38 6.03 -2.75
C LEU A 135 -11.64 7.18 -2.04
N ARG A 136 -12.34 7.85 -1.11
CA ARG A 136 -11.78 8.91 -0.27
C ARG A 136 -11.65 8.47 1.19
N ILE A 137 -10.63 9.01 1.85
CA ILE A 137 -10.57 9.05 3.32
C ILE A 137 -11.20 10.37 3.77
N PRO A 138 -12.24 10.38 4.62
CA PRO A 138 -12.80 11.60 5.17
C PRO A 138 -11.75 12.42 5.93
N MET A 139 -11.68 13.72 5.66
CA MET A 139 -10.77 14.65 6.34
C MET A 139 -11.36 16.05 6.39
N ASN A 140 -10.81 16.92 7.25
CA ASN A 140 -11.13 18.34 7.24
C ASN A 140 -10.28 19.06 6.18
N ASP A 141 -10.88 19.28 5.01
CA ASP A 141 -10.24 19.92 3.86
C ASP A 141 -9.96 21.42 4.06
N GLU A 142 -10.53 22.07 5.08
CA GLU A 142 -10.27 23.49 5.38
C GLU A 142 -8.85 23.72 5.91
N HIS A 143 -8.31 22.75 6.65
CA HIS A 143 -7.01 22.89 7.32
C HIS A 143 -5.90 22.05 6.67
N VAL A 144 -6.25 20.94 6.03
CA VAL A 144 -5.29 19.96 5.52
C VAL A 144 -5.65 19.55 4.10
N ARG A 145 -4.68 19.65 3.18
CA ARG A 145 -4.89 19.33 1.75
C ARG A 145 -4.93 17.84 1.44
N SER A 146 -4.28 17.03 2.28
CA SER A 146 -4.21 15.56 2.19
C SER A 146 -3.49 14.99 3.40
N LEU A 147 -3.81 13.75 3.76
CA LEU A 147 -3.01 12.97 4.71
C LEU A 147 -1.65 12.60 4.11
N ASN A 148 -0.69 12.27 4.98
CA ASN A 148 0.52 11.57 4.57
C ASN A 148 0.14 10.22 3.93
N VAL A 149 0.74 9.89 2.78
CA VAL A 149 0.39 8.68 2.01
C VAL A 149 0.63 7.38 2.82
N SER A 150 1.67 7.32 3.66
CA SER A 150 1.91 6.14 4.50
C SER A 150 0.84 5.94 5.56
N ASN A 151 0.29 7.02 6.11
CA ASN A 151 -0.86 6.96 7.01
C ASN A 151 -2.12 6.49 6.28
N ALA A 152 -2.38 7.05 5.08
CA ALA A 152 -3.53 6.65 4.25
C ALA A 152 -3.48 5.15 3.89
N VAL A 153 -2.31 4.66 3.48
CA VAL A 153 -2.08 3.23 3.21
C VAL A 153 -2.38 2.39 4.46
N CYS A 154 -1.80 2.74 5.60
CA CYS A 154 -1.99 2.01 6.85
C CYS A 154 -3.48 1.91 7.24
N MET A 155 -4.20 3.03 7.18
CA MET A 155 -5.63 3.07 7.51
C MET A 155 -6.46 2.17 6.61
N ILE A 156 -6.27 2.25 5.29
CA ILE A 156 -7.07 1.49 4.32
C ILE A 156 -6.78 0.00 4.44
N VAL A 157 -5.50 -0.39 4.54
CA VAL A 157 -5.11 -1.80 4.68
C VAL A 157 -5.68 -2.40 5.96
N TYR A 158 -5.58 -1.71 7.09
CA TYR A 158 -6.13 -2.21 8.35
C TYR A 158 -7.66 -2.22 8.38
N GLU A 159 -8.34 -1.32 7.66
CA GLU A 159 -9.81 -1.41 7.51
C GLU A 159 -10.23 -2.65 6.70
N ALA A 160 -9.58 -2.90 5.56
CA ALA A 160 -9.83 -4.11 4.78
C ALA A 160 -9.56 -5.37 5.62
N LEU A 161 -8.45 -5.41 6.35
CA LEU A 161 -8.14 -6.53 7.25
C LEU A 161 -9.15 -6.67 8.37
N ARG A 162 -9.62 -5.56 8.97
CA ARG A 162 -10.64 -5.59 10.02
C ARG A 162 -11.93 -6.24 9.51
N GLN A 163 -12.40 -5.86 8.32
CA GLN A 163 -13.56 -6.51 7.69
C GLN A 163 -13.31 -8.00 7.37
N GLN A 164 -12.05 -8.36 7.11
CA GLN A 164 -11.59 -9.73 6.87
C GLN A 164 -11.17 -10.48 8.14
N ALA A 165 -11.55 -9.98 9.33
CA ALA A 165 -11.24 -10.56 10.64
C ALA A 165 -9.74 -10.79 10.91
N PHE A 166 -8.88 -9.93 10.35
CA PHE A 166 -7.42 -9.99 10.46
C PHE A 166 -6.82 -11.37 10.11
N LYS A 167 -7.45 -12.09 9.17
CA LYS A 167 -7.04 -13.44 8.79
C LYS A 167 -5.56 -13.48 8.40
N GLY A 168 -4.80 -14.40 9.02
CA GLY A 168 -3.37 -14.57 8.77
C GLY A 168 -2.46 -13.68 9.63
N LEU A 169 -3.02 -12.90 10.56
CA LEU A 169 -2.27 -12.11 11.53
C LEU A 169 -2.48 -12.63 12.95
N GLU A 170 -1.47 -12.41 13.79
CA GLU A 170 -1.54 -12.73 15.21
C GLU A 170 -2.38 -11.67 15.94
N LEU A 171 -3.47 -12.10 16.60
CA LEU A 171 -4.30 -11.22 17.44
C LEU A 171 -3.73 -11.05 18.85
N SER A 172 -2.88 -11.97 19.27
CA SER A 172 -2.14 -11.92 20.52
C SER A 172 -0.79 -12.58 20.32
N HIS A 173 0.23 -12.02 20.96
CA HIS A 173 1.58 -12.57 20.99
C HIS A 173 2.05 -12.56 22.45
N THR A 174 2.59 -13.69 22.91
CA THR A 174 3.17 -13.76 24.25
C THR A 174 4.66 -13.52 24.14
N TYR A 175 5.12 -12.41 24.70
CA TYR A 175 6.53 -12.07 24.74
C TYR A 175 7.19 -12.70 25.98
N GLU A 176 8.46 -13.12 25.84
CA GLU A 176 9.25 -13.68 26.95
C GLU A 176 9.35 -12.73 28.16
N HIS A 177 9.34 -11.42 27.89
CA HIS A 177 9.28 -10.36 28.87
C HIS A 177 8.06 -9.47 28.61
N ASP A 178 6.87 -10.05 28.76
CA ASP A 178 5.61 -9.35 28.57
C ASP A 178 5.43 -8.24 29.62
N LYS A 179 5.48 -6.99 29.16
CA LYS A 179 5.38 -5.78 30.01
C LYS A 179 3.98 -5.53 30.57
N LEU A 180 2.97 -6.24 30.07
CA LEU A 180 1.57 -6.08 30.48
C LEU A 180 1.04 -7.28 31.29
N LYS A 181 1.78 -8.40 31.32
CA LYS A 181 1.41 -9.61 32.08
C LYS A 181 2.35 -9.86 33.29
N SER A 182 2.98 -8.80 33.79
CA SER A 182 3.74 -8.79 35.05
C SER A 182 2.84 -8.96 36.27
#